data_AF-A0A538GQ17-F1
#
_entry.id   AF-A0A538GQ17-F1
#
_cell.length_a   1.000
_cell.length_b   1.000
_cell.length_c   1.000
_cell.angle_alpha   90.00
_cell.angle_beta   90.00
_cell.angle_gamma   90.00
#
_symmetry.space_group_name_H-M   'P 1'
#
loop_
_entity.id
_entity.type
_entity.pdbx_description
1 polymer ?
#
loop_
_entity_poly.entity_id
_entity_poly.type
_entity_poly.pdbx_seq_one_letter_code
_entity_poly.pdbx_strand_id
1 'polypeptide(L)'
;MHVESPTKRDFTLGDFFGVWGVRLTDKCIGGYCKPQTPWRWYVDGLNQPGNPAALVLKKHQEIAFVIGTKRPKNIPSTYNFGGL
;
A
#
# COMPACT_ATOMS: atom_id res chain seq x y z
N MET A 1 -9.35 -4.48 7.53
CA MET A 1 -8.29 -4.01 8.45
C MET A 1 -8.95 -3.14 9.50
N HIS A 2 -8.74 -3.43 10.78
CA HIS A 2 -9.17 -2.58 11.90
C HIS A 2 -7.91 -2.02 12.56
N VAL A 3 -7.91 -0.73 12.92
CA VAL A 3 -6.79 -0.08 13.62
C VAL A 3 -7.35 0.50 14.91
N GLU A 4 -6.83 0.03 16.03
CA GLU A 4 -7.16 0.54 17.36
C GLU A 4 -6.05 1.46 17.84
N SER A 5 -6.42 2.64 18.35
CA SER A 5 -5.46 3.63 18.83
C SER A 5 -6.05 4.39 20.01
N PRO A 6 -5.23 4.69 21.04
CA PRO A 6 -5.64 5.57 22.14
C PRO A 6 -5.82 7.03 21.69
N THR A 7 -5.32 7.37 20.49
CA THR A 7 -5.40 8.72 19.92
C THR A 7 -6.19 8.69 18.61
N LYS A 8 -7.05 9.70 18.44
CA LYS A 8 -7.77 9.90 17.18
C LYS A 8 -6.89 10.68 16.22
N ARG A 9 -6.39 10.02 15.19
CA ARG A 9 -5.65 10.62 14.08
C ARG A 9 -5.85 9.80 12.81
N ASP A 10 -5.46 10.39 11.69
CA ASP A 10 -5.35 9.65 10.45
C ASP A 10 -4.15 8.68 10.52
N PHE A 11 -4.37 7.47 10.02
CA PHE A 11 -3.34 6.45 9.90
C PHE A 11 -2.91 6.32 8.45
N THR A 12 -1.62 6.13 8.28
CA THR A 12 -1.01 5.97 6.96
C THR A 12 -0.69 4.51 6.67
N LEU A 13 -0.50 4.18 5.39
CA LEU A 13 0.04 2.90 4.98
C LEU A 13 1.44 2.68 5.57
N GLY A 14 2.21 3.77 5.78
CA GLY A 14 3.48 3.75 6.50
C GLY A 14 3.32 3.29 7.96
N ASP A 15 2.34 3.81 8.69
CA ASP A 15 2.02 3.34 10.05
C ASP A 15 1.71 1.84 10.05
N PHE A 16 0.90 1.37 9.11
CA PHE A 16 0.54 -0.05 9.00
C PHE A 16 1.77 -0.95 8.78
N PHE A 17 2.65 -0.59 7.85
CA PHE A 17 3.91 -1.32 7.61
C PHE A 17 4.85 -1.25 8.82
N GLY A 18 4.86 -0.10 9.50
CA GLY A 18 5.69 0.17 10.67
C GLY A 18 5.36 -0.74 11.87
N VAL A 19 4.08 -1.08 12.09
CA VAL A 19 3.67 -2.04 13.14
C VAL A 19 4.38 -3.39 13.00
N TRP A 20 4.65 -3.82 11.77
CA TRP A 20 5.32 -5.09 11.47
C TRP A 20 6.83 -4.94 11.21
N GLY A 21 7.38 -3.73 11.37
CA GLY A 21 8.80 -3.46 11.09
C GLY A 21 9.18 -3.58 9.62
N VAL A 22 8.23 -3.51 8.69
CA VAL A 22 8.50 -3.59 7.25
C VAL A 22 8.81 -2.20 6.72
N ARG A 23 9.95 -2.04 6.04
CA ARG A 23 10.35 -0.74 5.48
C ARG A 23 9.44 -0.37 4.29
N LEU A 24 8.83 0.81 4.34
CA LEU A 24 8.07 1.39 3.23
C LEU A 24 8.48 2.85 3.01
N THR A 25 8.92 3.18 1.81
CA THR A 25 9.35 4.53 1.39
C THR A 25 9.00 4.74 -0.09
N ASP A 26 9.34 5.92 -0.64
CA ASP A 26 9.21 6.24 -2.06
C ASP A 26 10.08 5.38 -2.99
N LYS A 27 11.12 4.72 -2.45
CA LYS A 27 12.09 3.94 -3.24
C LYS A 27 12.19 2.47 -2.84
N CYS A 28 11.54 2.06 -1.75
CA CYS A 28 11.81 0.78 -1.12
C CYS A 28 10.56 0.20 -0.44
N ILE A 29 10.33 -1.09 -0.70
CA ILE A 29 9.28 -1.91 -0.09
C ILE A 29 9.94 -3.19 0.45
N GLY A 30 9.98 -3.34 1.77
CA GLY A 30 10.47 -4.54 2.46
C GLY A 30 11.81 -5.04 1.93
N GLY A 31 11.85 -6.29 1.46
CA GLY A 31 13.04 -6.93 0.91
C GLY A 31 13.44 -6.49 -0.50
N TYR A 32 12.55 -5.80 -1.24
CA TYR A 32 12.78 -5.43 -2.66
C TYR A 32 13.71 -4.22 -2.85
N CYS A 33 14.38 -3.82 -1.78
CA CYS A 33 15.24 -2.64 -1.75
C CYS A 33 16.69 -2.96 -2.13
N LYS A 34 17.11 -4.23 -2.00
CA LYS A 34 18.45 -4.70 -2.36
C LYS A 34 18.37 -6.15 -2.91
N PRO A 35 18.59 -6.37 -4.22
CA PRO A 35 18.79 -5.34 -5.25
C PRO A 35 17.54 -4.46 -5.40
N GLN A 36 17.74 -3.21 -5.81
CA GLN A 36 16.62 -2.30 -6.03
C GLN A 36 15.76 -2.81 -7.19
N THR A 37 14.61 -3.37 -6.84
CA THR A 37 13.67 -3.94 -7.82
C THR A 37 12.67 -2.87 -8.20
N PRO A 38 12.41 -2.61 -9.49
CA PRO A 38 11.38 -1.64 -9.89
C PRO A 38 10.01 -2.14 -9.44
N TRP A 39 9.13 -1.20 -9.08
CA TRP A 39 7.77 -1.50 -8.69
C TRP A 39 6.86 -0.31 -9.01
N ARG A 40 5.55 -0.58 -9.01
CA ARG A 40 4.48 0.41 -9.08
C ARG A 40 3.47 0.12 -8.00
N TRP A 41 2.72 1.13 -7.59
CA TRP A 41 1.64 0.95 -6.63
C TRP A 41 0.35 1.59 -7.12
N TYR A 42 -0.75 0.99 -6.70
CA TYR A 42 -2.08 1.33 -7.16
C TYR A 42 -3.01 1.44 -5.96
N VAL A 43 -3.96 2.35 -6.05
CA VAL A 43 -5.09 2.49 -5.14
C VAL A 43 -6.34 2.45 -6.01
N ASP A 44 -7.22 1.50 -5.73
CA ASP A 44 -8.47 1.27 -6.47
C ASP A 44 -8.22 1.18 -7.99
N GLY A 45 -7.15 0.48 -8.38
CA GLY A 45 -6.75 0.26 -9.77
C GLY A 45 -5.98 1.41 -10.42
N LEU A 46 -5.91 2.55 -9.76
CA LEU A 46 -5.25 3.76 -10.29
C LEU A 46 -3.80 3.81 -9.84
N ASN A 47 -2.88 3.95 -10.81
CA ASN A 47 -1.45 4.06 -10.54
C ASN A 47 -1.16 5.34 -9.75
N GLN A 48 -0.45 5.20 -8.65
CA GLN A 48 -0.15 6.30 -7.76
C GLN A 48 1.28 6.82 -7.93
N PRO A 49 1.50 8.14 -7.91
CA PRO A 49 2.83 8.72 -7.82
C PRO A 49 3.30 8.84 -6.36
N GLY A 50 4.59 9.10 -6.17
CA GLY A 50 5.14 9.49 -4.87
C GLY A 50 5.27 8.36 -3.85
N ASN A 51 5.38 8.75 -2.57
CA ASN A 51 5.69 7.86 -1.45
C ASN A 51 4.44 7.11 -0.95
N PRO A 52 4.35 5.78 -1.10
CA PRO A 52 3.23 5.01 -0.57
C PRO A 52 3.10 5.09 0.95
N ALA A 53 4.18 5.32 1.69
CA ALA A 53 4.12 5.46 3.15
C ALA A 53 3.28 6.68 3.60
N ALA A 54 3.09 7.67 2.73
CA ALA A 54 2.28 8.86 3.00
C ALA A 54 0.78 8.67 2.69
N LEU A 55 0.36 7.52 2.13
CA LEU A 55 -1.03 7.26 1.84
C LEU A 55 -1.84 7.19 3.14
N VAL A 56 -2.77 8.12 3.36
CA VAL A 56 -3.78 8.02 4.42
C VAL A 56 -4.76 6.91 4.07
N LEU A 57 -4.93 5.95 4.99
CA LEU A 57 -5.82 4.82 4.85
C LEU A 57 -7.28 5.26 5.00
N LYS A 58 -8.11 4.88 4.03
CA LYS A 58 -9.56 5.09 4.02
C LYS A 58 -10.28 3.75 3.99
N LYS A 59 -11.55 3.78 4.39
CA LYS A 59 -12.40 2.59 4.38
C LYS A 59 -12.47 2.00 2.96
N HIS A 60 -12.33 0.68 2.87
CA HIS A 60 -12.52 -0.11 1.64
C HIS A 60 -11.62 0.27 0.45
N GLN A 61 -10.42 0.80 0.71
CA GLN A 61 -9.42 0.93 -0.35
C GLN A 61 -8.83 -0.43 -0.71
N GLU A 62 -8.64 -0.66 -2.00
CA GLU A 62 -7.82 -1.76 -2.49
C GLU A 62 -6.44 -1.23 -2.92
N ILE A 63 -5.40 -1.70 -2.25
CA ILE A 63 -4.02 -1.23 -2.45
C ILE A 63 -3.19 -2.39 -3.02
N ALA A 64 -2.55 -2.17 -4.16
CA ALA A 64 -1.74 -3.19 -4.82
C ALA A 64 -0.32 -2.68 -5.11
N PHE A 65 0.68 -3.45 -4.73
CA PHE A 65 2.06 -3.29 -5.17
C PHE A 65 2.37 -4.30 -6.28
N VAL A 66 2.80 -3.80 -7.43
CA VAL A 66 3.25 -4.61 -8.56
C VAL A 66 4.77 -4.56 -8.59
N ILE A 67 5.40 -5.68 -8.26
CA ILE A 67 6.86 -5.83 -8.25
C ILE A 67 7.34 -6.28 -9.63
N GLY A 68 8.43 -5.68 -10.11
CA GLY A 68 9.03 -5.96 -11.40
C GLY A 68 8.65 -4.94 -12.48
N THR A 69 9.12 -5.19 -13.70
CA THR A 69 8.94 -4.28 -14.85
C THR A 69 7.65 -4.55 -15.63
N LYS A 70 7.14 -5.79 -15.58
CA LYS A 70 5.95 -6.20 -16.34
C LYS A 70 4.68 -5.84 -15.57
N ARG A 71 3.86 -4.96 -16.14
CA ARG A 71 2.53 -4.65 -15.61
C ARG A 71 1.57 -5.83 -15.86
N PRO A 72 0.83 -6.30 -14.84
CA PRO A 72 -0.26 -7.25 -15.01
C PRO A 72 -1.34 -6.73 -15.97
N LYS A 73 -1.98 -7.64 -16.71
CA LYS A 73 -3.10 -7.29 -17.62
C LYS A 73 -4.25 -6.65 -16.85
N ASN A 74 -4.53 -7.17 -15.65
CA ASN A 74 -5.59 -6.68 -14.77
C ASN A 74 -4.93 -6.16 -13.50
N ILE A 75 -5.20 -4.90 -13.17
CA ILE A 75 -4.86 -4.33 -11.88
C ILE A 75 -6.12 -4.38 -11.02
N PRO A 76 -6.05 -4.93 -9.80
CA PRO A 76 -7.19 -4.97 -8.91
C PRO A 76 -7.64 -3.54 -8.59
N SER A 77 -8.96 -3.32 -8.59
CA SER A 77 -9.58 -1.99 -8.41
C SER A 77 -10.79 -2.00 -7.48
N THR A 78 -11.22 -3.19 -7.06
CA THR A 78 -12.28 -3.39 -6.10
C THR A 78 -12.13 -4.76 -5.46
N TYR A 79 -12.41 -4.82 -4.17
CA TYR A 79 -12.52 -6.05 -3.42
C TYR A 79 -13.93 -6.15 -2.85
N ASN A 80 -14.54 -7.34 -2.91
CA ASN A 80 -15.81 -7.56 -2.23
C ASN A 80 -15.54 -7.76 -0.74
N PHE A 81 -15.70 -6.71 0.05
CA PHE A 81 -15.50 -6.73 1.50
C PHE A 81 -16.58 -7.53 2.26
N GLY A 82 -17.61 -8.02 1.57
CA GLY A 82 -18.81 -8.57 2.19
C GLY A 82 -19.68 -7.45 2.77
N GLY A 83 -20.98 -7.46 2.45
CA GLY A 83 -21.93 -6.64 3.18
C GLY A 83 -22.05 -7.19 4.60
N LEU A 84 -21.98 -6.31 5.61
CA LEU A 84 -22.49 -6.62 6.95
C LEU A 84 -24.01 -6.81 6.88
#